data_AF-A0A7Y5GRU7-F1
#
_entry.id   AF-A0A7Y5GRU7-F1
#
_cell.length_a   1.000
_cell.length_b   1.000
_cell.length_c   1.000
_cell.angle_alpha   90.00
_cell.angle_beta   90.00
_cell.angle_gamma   90.00
#
_symmetry.space_group_name_H-M   'P 1'
#
loop_
_entity.id
_entity.type
_entity.pdbx_description
1 polymer ?
#
loop_
_entity_poly.entity_id
_entity_poly.type
_entity_poly.pdbx_seq_one_letter_code
_entity_poly.pdbx_strand_id
1 'polypeptide(L)'
;MNDRRLRPFRVLLHPLWVVSLCLLVVNDHWFKQVYPGWLSGKISDFVGLIVAPWVLCALFGVRRRGTAAGVHVAVGVIFSAINLSTGAAGIMSMVTGWVGFPWSITVDWTDLVGLPMLGVSWIYLLPKATHAEMVTKRSAIRFQYVVSRLTLILGAVACMATSPPDPDVTDAQPFPPVPIQTDAYLFNNTGISRVIRLRPLNDAIRLDCDLIATDPNGLLARSVFGKASVYELFPNSFLPLVRSNNVNECTAYLIDGDGLPVRLLFWTKDDLPVILTDSSAPLGRVELVLEGTDQTALHVDPTSPVDLFFPAPPLEPAPSAQGCAVPSAEQSIVWELPVPLGVHTLTDIQVTSDGCAALTLSQGEGESIQWFVCLPYGMLSLEPGAVVTITSPVVNNLSTVQIDWESGVVKAAIGGSVVPFDGVNTSVTVSEECGWTHDECGSLVRPLVIGVSGAVSGIPTNITDSPVKFEGDTAVLVVTRAFAVAMSGTTCIDPAVDVSEHYFESVISMTKEN
;
A
#
# COMPACT_ATOMS: atom_id res chain seq x y z
N MET A 1 41.82 -46.04 30.59
CA MET A 1 40.38 -46.38 30.57
C MET A 1 40.10 -47.16 29.31
N ASN A 2 39.57 -48.38 29.41
CA ASN A 2 39.25 -49.26 28.28
C ASN A 2 38.25 -48.54 27.35
N ASP A 3 38.73 -48.06 26.20
CA ASP A 3 37.91 -47.32 25.24
C ASP A 3 37.02 -48.33 24.49
N ARG A 4 35.90 -48.70 25.12
CA ARG A 4 34.91 -49.59 24.53
C ARG A 4 34.46 -48.99 23.21
N ARG A 5 34.79 -49.66 22.10
CA ARG A 5 34.39 -49.24 20.75
C ARG A 5 32.87 -49.08 20.69
N LEU A 6 32.43 -47.89 20.29
CA LEU A 6 31.02 -47.60 20.05
C LEU A 6 30.49 -48.39 18.86
N ARG A 7 29.22 -48.79 18.96
CA ARG A 7 28.44 -49.38 17.88
C ARG A 7 27.17 -48.54 17.66
N PRO A 8 27.24 -47.41 16.92
CA PRO A 8 26.11 -46.48 16.76
C PRO A 8 24.84 -47.14 16.23
N PHE A 9 24.95 -48.12 15.32
CA PHE A 9 23.81 -48.87 14.79
C PHE A 9 22.93 -49.54 15.86
N ARG A 10 23.47 -49.85 17.06
CA ARG A 10 22.66 -50.40 18.15
C ARG A 10 21.73 -49.37 18.78
N VAL A 11 22.11 -48.10 18.74
CA VAL A 11 21.29 -47.00 19.22
C VAL A 11 20.04 -46.83 18.36
N LEU A 12 20.15 -47.09 17.05
CA LEU A 12 19.03 -46.98 16.10
C LEU A 12 17.90 -48.01 16.34
N LEU A 13 18.10 -48.94 17.27
CA LEU A 13 17.10 -49.93 17.70
C LEU A 13 16.64 -49.66 19.15
N HIS A 14 17.15 -48.61 19.79
CA HIS A 14 16.77 -48.28 21.15
C HIS A 14 15.34 -47.73 21.18
N PRO A 15 14.48 -48.13 22.13
CA PRO A 15 13.09 -47.66 22.20
C PRO A 15 12.96 -46.14 22.19
N LEU A 16 13.79 -45.42 22.96
CA LEU A 16 13.80 -43.96 22.94
C LEU A 16 14.09 -43.40 21.54
N TRP A 17 15.08 -43.94 20.84
CA TRP A 17 15.45 -43.44 19.50
C TRP A 17 14.37 -43.77 18.47
N VAL A 18 13.80 -44.97 18.51
CA VAL A 18 12.71 -45.39 17.60
C VAL A 18 11.45 -44.57 17.86
N VAL A 19 11.09 -44.34 19.12
CA VAL A 19 9.93 -43.49 19.47
C VAL A 19 10.17 -42.05 19.04
N SER A 20 11.37 -41.49 19.27
CA SER A 20 11.72 -40.15 18.78
C SER A 20 11.66 -40.06 17.25
N LEU A 21 12.15 -41.07 16.52
CA LEU A 21 12.05 -41.11 15.06
C LEU A 21 10.60 -41.21 14.59
N CYS A 22 9.79 -42.10 15.18
CA CYS A 22 8.38 -42.21 14.84
C CYS A 22 7.65 -40.90 15.12
N LEU A 23 7.92 -40.27 16.26
CA LEU A 23 7.33 -38.98 16.62
C LEU A 23 7.78 -37.88 15.64
N LEU A 24 9.05 -37.85 15.24
CA LEU A 24 9.55 -36.91 14.23
C LEU A 24 8.80 -37.08 12.90
N VAL A 25 8.72 -38.31 12.38
CA VAL A 25 8.06 -38.62 11.10
C VAL A 25 6.58 -38.27 11.16
N VAL A 26 5.86 -38.71 12.20
CA VAL A 26 4.43 -38.43 12.35
C VAL A 26 4.19 -36.94 12.57
N ASN A 27 5.06 -36.25 13.30
CA ASN A 27 4.94 -34.82 13.51
C ASN A 27 5.10 -34.05 12.20
N ASP A 28 6.17 -34.33 11.45
CA ASP A 28 6.51 -33.57 10.25
C ASP A 28 5.58 -33.88 9.06
N HIS A 29 5.05 -35.10 8.96
CA HIS A 29 4.18 -35.51 7.84
C HIS A 29 2.69 -35.42 8.14
N TRP A 30 2.27 -35.46 9.41
CA TRP A 30 0.85 -35.45 9.77
C TRP A 30 0.48 -34.27 10.67
N PHE A 31 1.11 -34.14 11.85
CA PHE A 31 0.68 -33.08 12.79
C PHE A 31 0.87 -31.68 12.23
N LYS A 32 1.99 -31.41 11.56
CA LYS A 32 2.22 -30.10 10.93
C LYS A 32 1.19 -29.77 9.83
N GLN A 33 0.57 -30.77 9.21
CA GLN A 33 -0.48 -30.55 8.19
C GLN A 33 -1.87 -30.27 8.82
N VAL A 34 -2.15 -30.84 9.99
CA VAL A 34 -3.48 -30.74 10.63
C VAL A 34 -3.54 -29.65 11.70
N TYR A 35 -2.42 -29.40 12.38
CA TYR A 35 -2.27 -28.39 13.44
C TYR A 35 -0.95 -27.63 13.26
N PRO A 36 -0.86 -26.74 12.26
CA PRO A 36 0.28 -25.85 12.13
C PRO A 36 0.38 -24.96 13.38
N GLY A 37 1.61 -24.73 13.84
CA GLY A 37 1.85 -23.82 14.96
C GLY A 37 3.03 -24.19 15.84
N TRP A 38 3.29 -23.29 16.81
CA TRP A 38 4.46 -23.29 17.69
C TRP A 38 4.77 -24.65 18.33
N LEU A 39 3.75 -25.37 18.81
CA LEU A 39 3.95 -26.65 19.51
C LEU A 39 4.52 -27.74 18.59
N SER A 40 4.07 -27.81 17.33
CA SER A 40 4.53 -28.81 16.36
C SER A 40 5.98 -28.58 15.92
N GLY A 41 6.41 -27.31 15.86
CA GLY A 41 7.81 -26.93 15.61
C GLY A 41 8.71 -27.45 16.73
N LYS A 42 8.42 -27.10 17.98
CA LYS A 42 9.24 -27.52 19.14
C LYS A 42 9.35 -29.03 19.29
N ILE A 43 8.26 -29.77 19.03
CA ILE A 43 8.30 -31.24 19.08
C ILE A 43 9.38 -31.77 18.13
N SER A 44 9.46 -31.24 16.90
CA SER A 44 10.47 -31.62 15.92
C SER A 44 11.89 -31.31 16.41
N ASP A 45 12.12 -30.13 16.99
CA ASP A 45 13.43 -29.76 17.55
C ASP A 45 13.87 -30.69 18.69
N PHE A 46 12.96 -30.98 19.62
CA PHE A 46 13.25 -31.84 20.77
C PHE A 46 13.64 -33.25 20.31
N VAL A 47 12.85 -33.87 19.43
CA VAL A 47 13.12 -35.25 18.99
C VAL A 47 14.23 -35.32 17.95
N GLY A 48 14.38 -34.29 17.11
CA GLY A 48 15.45 -34.16 16.13
C GLY A 48 16.82 -34.13 16.80
N LEU A 49 16.97 -33.39 17.90
CA LEU A 49 18.19 -33.36 18.70
C LEU A 49 18.49 -34.69 19.42
N ILE A 50 17.50 -35.57 19.61
CA ILE A 50 17.73 -36.95 20.08
C ILE A 50 18.26 -37.83 18.94
N VAL A 51 17.67 -37.70 17.75
CA VAL A 51 17.90 -38.59 16.60
C VAL A 51 19.20 -38.25 15.84
N ALA A 52 19.41 -36.98 15.50
CA ALA A 52 20.42 -36.53 14.54
C ALA A 52 21.87 -36.91 14.91
N PRO A 53 22.35 -36.73 16.16
CA PRO A 53 23.73 -37.05 16.51
C PRO A 53 24.09 -38.52 16.26
N TRP A 54 23.13 -39.44 16.47
CA TRP A 54 23.34 -40.88 16.31
C TRP A 54 23.21 -41.34 14.86
N VAL A 55 22.37 -40.67 14.06
CA VAL A 55 22.35 -40.84 12.60
C VAL A 55 23.73 -40.47 12.03
N LEU A 56 24.26 -39.28 12.38
CA LEU A 56 25.59 -38.85 11.95
C LEU A 56 26.70 -39.79 12.44
N CYS A 57 26.66 -40.22 13.70
CA CYS A 57 27.61 -41.21 14.22
C CYS A 57 27.56 -42.54 13.45
N ALA A 58 26.37 -43.00 13.04
CA ALA A 58 26.20 -44.23 12.28
C ALA A 58 26.66 -44.08 10.81
N LEU A 59 26.32 -42.95 10.17
CA LEU A 59 26.75 -42.62 8.80
C LEU A 59 28.28 -42.53 8.70
N PHE A 60 28.92 -41.80 9.61
CA PHE A 60 30.38 -41.64 9.63
C PHE A 60 31.13 -42.79 10.33
N GLY A 61 30.42 -43.82 10.80
CA GLY A 61 31.04 -44.99 11.43
C GLY A 61 31.85 -44.66 12.68
N VAL A 62 31.37 -43.71 13.50
CA VAL A 62 32.05 -43.22 14.70
C VAL A 62 32.19 -44.33 15.75
N ARG A 63 33.43 -44.60 16.19
CA ARG A 63 33.75 -45.70 17.13
C ARG A 63 34.31 -45.24 18.48
N ARG A 64 34.70 -43.97 18.60
CA ARG A 64 35.32 -43.42 19.82
C ARG A 64 34.35 -42.50 20.54
N ARG A 65 34.33 -42.57 21.87
CA ARG A 65 33.46 -41.73 22.70
C ARG A 65 33.72 -40.24 22.52
N GLY A 66 34.99 -39.83 22.45
CA GLY A 66 35.35 -38.43 22.22
C GLY A 66 34.85 -37.90 20.87
N THR A 67 34.94 -38.69 19.80
CA THR A 67 34.40 -38.30 18.48
C THR A 67 32.88 -38.21 18.51
N ALA A 68 32.19 -39.13 19.20
CA ALA A 68 30.74 -39.05 19.35
C ALA A 68 30.31 -37.80 20.14
N ALA A 69 31.08 -37.42 21.19
CA ALA A 69 30.86 -36.15 21.90
C ALA A 69 31.04 -34.96 20.96
N GLY A 70 32.10 -34.96 20.14
CA GLY A 70 32.32 -33.95 19.10
C GLY A 70 31.15 -33.82 18.12
N VAL A 71 30.53 -34.94 17.71
CA VAL A 71 29.32 -34.92 16.87
C VAL A 71 28.13 -34.28 17.61
N HIS A 72 27.91 -34.59 18.88
CA HIS A 72 26.81 -33.96 19.66
C HIS A 72 27.03 -32.46 19.83
N VAL A 73 28.27 -32.05 20.13
CA VAL A 73 28.64 -30.63 20.24
C VAL A 73 28.47 -29.93 18.89
N ALA A 74 28.92 -30.54 17.79
CA ALA A 74 28.77 -29.96 16.46
C ALA A 74 27.29 -29.78 16.08
N VAL A 75 26.43 -30.76 16.36
CA VAL A 75 24.98 -30.63 16.15
C VAL A 75 24.42 -29.48 16.97
N GLY A 76 24.77 -29.38 18.26
CA GLY A 76 24.33 -28.27 19.11
C GLY A 76 24.81 -26.90 18.63
N VAL A 77 26.08 -26.77 18.24
CA VAL A 77 26.64 -25.53 17.72
C VAL A 77 25.96 -25.11 16.42
N ILE A 78 25.78 -26.03 15.48
CA ILE A 78 25.10 -25.74 14.20
C ILE A 78 23.65 -25.34 14.47
N PHE A 79 22.94 -26.11 15.30
CA PHE A 79 21.55 -25.82 15.69
C PHE A 79 21.42 -24.45 16.38
N SER A 80 22.35 -24.08 17.25
CA SER A 80 22.36 -22.75 17.87
C SER A 80 22.70 -21.64 16.88
N ALA A 81 23.65 -21.87 15.98
CA ALA A 81 24.06 -20.86 15.00
C ALA A 81 22.93 -20.50 14.05
N ILE A 82 22.23 -21.49 13.50
CA ILE A 82 21.11 -21.25 12.58
C ILE A 82 19.91 -20.58 13.29
N ASN A 83 19.74 -20.78 14.59
CA ASN A 83 18.65 -20.19 15.38
C ASN A 83 18.99 -18.82 16.01
N LEU A 84 20.26 -18.40 15.97
CA LEU A 84 20.71 -17.10 16.51
C LEU A 84 21.17 -16.12 15.44
N SER A 85 21.48 -16.58 14.22
CA SER A 85 22.10 -15.77 13.18
C SER A 85 21.46 -16.00 11.82
N THR A 86 20.92 -14.91 11.26
CA THR A 86 20.41 -14.87 9.87
C THR A 86 21.49 -15.22 8.85
N GLY A 87 22.73 -14.79 9.09
CA GLY A 87 23.87 -15.15 8.23
C GLY A 87 24.16 -16.65 8.25
N ALA A 88 24.12 -17.29 9.42
CA ALA A 88 24.32 -18.73 9.54
C ALA A 88 23.17 -19.54 8.93
N ALA A 89 21.92 -19.10 9.13
CA ALA A 89 20.74 -19.68 8.49
C ALA A 89 20.80 -19.56 6.96
N GLY A 90 21.23 -18.40 6.44
CA GLY A 90 21.42 -18.17 5.00
C GLY A 90 22.50 -19.05 4.39
N ILE A 91 23.65 -19.17 5.05
CA ILE A 91 24.73 -20.09 4.61
C ILE A 91 24.23 -21.54 4.61
N MET A 92 23.51 -21.96 5.65
CA MET A 92 22.98 -23.32 5.72
C MET A 92 21.94 -23.59 4.63
N SER A 93 21.03 -22.64 4.39
CA SER A 93 20.01 -22.71 3.32
C SER A 93 20.67 -22.79 1.93
N MET A 94 21.77 -22.06 1.72
CA MET A 94 22.59 -22.18 0.51
C MET A 94 23.20 -23.58 0.40
N VAL A 95 23.84 -24.09 1.46
CA VAL A 95 24.47 -25.42 1.46
C VAL A 95 23.45 -26.53 1.16
N THR A 96 22.26 -26.47 1.75
CA THR A 96 21.22 -27.48 1.52
C THR A 96 20.63 -27.37 0.12
N GLY A 97 20.47 -26.14 -0.40
CA GLY A 97 20.10 -25.88 -1.79
C GLY A 97 21.07 -26.51 -2.80
N TRP A 98 22.39 -26.43 -2.57
CA TRP A 98 23.40 -27.09 -3.42
C TRP A 98 23.29 -28.62 -3.42
N VAL A 99 22.77 -29.21 -2.35
CA VAL A 99 22.56 -30.67 -2.22
C VAL A 99 21.21 -31.09 -2.83
N GLY A 100 20.46 -30.16 -3.42
CA GLY A 100 19.18 -30.41 -4.09
C GLY A 100 17.97 -30.36 -3.15
N PHE A 101 18.14 -29.84 -1.93
CA PHE A 101 17.09 -29.70 -0.94
C PHE A 101 17.07 -28.25 -0.41
N PRO A 102 16.44 -27.30 -1.11
CA PRO A 102 16.40 -25.90 -0.70
C PRO A 102 15.56 -25.76 0.58
N TRP A 103 16.23 -25.73 1.73
CA TRP A 103 15.57 -25.52 3.02
C TRP A 103 15.48 -24.03 3.30
N SER A 104 14.29 -23.55 3.67
CA SER A 104 14.15 -22.26 4.33
C SER A 104 14.27 -22.47 5.82
N ILE A 105 15.24 -21.80 6.45
CA ILE A 105 15.49 -21.91 7.89
C ILE A 105 15.09 -20.58 8.54
N THR A 106 14.02 -20.60 9.31
CA THR A 106 13.56 -19.46 10.10
C THR A 106 14.39 -19.34 11.37
N VAL A 107 14.84 -18.13 11.71
CA VAL A 107 15.67 -17.87 12.91
C VAL A 107 14.75 -17.69 14.13
N ASP A 108 14.71 -18.66 15.03
CA ASP A 108 13.94 -18.59 16.29
C ASP A 108 14.81 -18.93 17.51
N TRP A 109 15.12 -17.92 18.34
CA TRP A 109 15.92 -18.11 19.56
C TRP A 109 15.23 -19.03 20.59
N THR A 110 13.89 -19.16 20.54
CA THR A 110 13.15 -20.02 21.46
C THR A 110 13.36 -21.52 21.16
N ASP A 111 13.88 -21.88 19.98
CA ASP A 111 14.29 -23.26 19.63
C ASP A 111 15.47 -23.75 20.50
N LEU A 112 16.26 -22.85 21.07
CA LEU A 112 17.37 -23.21 21.96
C LEU A 112 16.93 -23.95 23.22
N VAL A 113 15.65 -23.86 23.58
CA VAL A 113 15.05 -24.67 24.65
C VAL A 113 15.14 -26.17 24.35
N GLY A 114 15.35 -26.56 23.07
CA GLY A 114 15.61 -27.92 22.64
C GLY A 114 16.98 -28.49 23.01
N LEU A 115 18.00 -27.65 23.21
CA LEU A 115 19.39 -28.08 23.47
C LEU A 115 19.57 -29.13 24.60
N PRO A 116 18.83 -29.09 25.72
CA PRO A 116 18.89 -30.14 26.75
C PRO A 116 18.63 -31.56 26.22
N MET A 117 17.92 -31.71 25.10
CA MET A 117 17.70 -33.03 24.48
C MET A 117 18.96 -33.67 23.91
N LEU A 118 20.00 -32.89 23.57
CA LEU A 118 21.32 -33.47 23.28
C LEU A 118 21.91 -34.16 24.52
N GLY A 119 21.66 -33.59 25.71
CA GLY A 119 22.02 -34.20 26.99
C GLY A 119 21.24 -35.49 27.24
N VAL A 120 19.93 -35.49 26.96
CA VAL A 120 19.09 -36.70 27.03
C VAL A 120 19.60 -37.78 26.06
N SER A 121 19.85 -37.41 24.81
CA SER A 121 20.43 -38.30 23.79
C SER A 121 21.73 -38.94 24.28
N TRP A 122 22.64 -38.12 24.80
CA TRP A 122 23.92 -38.58 25.32
C TRP A 122 23.78 -39.53 26.50
N ILE A 123 23.03 -39.14 27.54
CA ILE A 123 22.92 -39.89 28.80
C ILE A 123 22.24 -41.24 28.57
N TYR A 124 21.16 -41.29 27.80
CA TYR A 124 20.35 -42.50 27.66
C TYR A 124 20.80 -43.43 26.53
N LEU A 125 21.37 -42.90 25.44
CA LEU A 125 21.72 -43.71 24.27
C LEU A 125 23.20 -44.14 24.24
N LEU A 126 24.11 -43.35 24.80
CA LEU A 126 25.54 -43.70 24.86
C LEU A 126 25.82 -45.02 25.57
N PRO A 127 25.20 -45.36 26.72
CA PRO A 127 25.43 -46.64 27.37
C PRO A 127 25.16 -47.80 26.40
N LYS A 128 24.06 -47.73 25.65
CA LYS A 128 23.63 -48.77 24.70
C LYS A 128 24.55 -48.88 23.50
N ALA A 129 25.15 -47.77 23.05
CA ALA A 129 26.21 -47.79 22.03
C ALA A 129 27.48 -48.52 22.50
N THR A 130 27.70 -48.62 23.82
CA THR A 130 28.91 -49.21 24.43
C THR A 130 28.72 -50.64 24.95
N HIS A 131 27.48 -51.10 25.12
CA HIS A 131 27.19 -52.45 25.59
C HIS A 131 27.40 -53.49 24.47
N ALA A 132 28.20 -54.51 24.77
CA ALA A 132 28.47 -55.65 23.91
C ALA A 132 27.56 -56.84 24.28
N GLU A 133 26.25 -56.75 24.05
CA GLU A 133 25.41 -57.95 24.09
C GLU A 133 25.77 -58.88 22.92
N MET A 134 25.99 -60.16 23.24
CA MET A 134 26.32 -61.24 22.31
C MET A 134 25.02 -61.84 21.76
N VAL A 135 24.63 -61.44 20.55
CA VAL A 135 23.55 -62.11 19.81
C VAL A 135 24.12 -63.38 19.18
N THR A 136 23.65 -64.54 19.61
CA THR A 136 24.24 -65.85 19.28
C THR A 136 23.68 -66.50 18.01
N LYS A 137 22.55 -66.03 17.47
CA LYS A 137 21.90 -66.62 16.27
C LYS A 137 22.21 -65.82 14.99
N ARG A 138 22.76 -66.49 13.96
CA ARG A 138 23.11 -65.90 12.64
C ARG A 138 21.91 -65.23 11.94
N SER A 139 20.71 -65.80 12.02
CA SER A 139 19.49 -65.21 11.45
C SER A 139 19.11 -63.90 12.13
N ALA A 140 19.23 -63.84 13.45
CA ALA A 140 18.98 -62.62 14.24
C ALA A 140 20.00 -61.52 13.92
N ILE A 141 21.26 -61.87 13.64
CA ILE A 141 22.29 -60.90 13.23
C ILE A 141 21.96 -60.29 11.86
N ARG A 142 21.54 -61.11 10.89
CA ARG A 142 21.20 -60.64 9.53
C ARG A 142 19.97 -59.75 9.55
N PHE A 143 18.93 -60.15 10.30
CA PHE A 143 17.74 -59.34 10.53
C PHE A 143 18.08 -58.01 11.20
N GLN A 144 18.86 -58.04 12.29
CA GLN A 144 19.29 -56.83 13.00
C GLN A 144 20.08 -55.88 12.09
N TYR A 145 20.93 -56.41 11.20
CA TYR A 145 21.69 -55.61 10.23
C TYR A 145 20.78 -54.91 9.21
N VAL A 146 19.80 -55.63 8.65
CA VAL A 146 18.83 -55.07 7.70
C VAL A 146 17.98 -53.99 8.38
N VAL A 147 17.43 -54.29 9.57
CA VAL A 147 16.61 -53.33 10.32
C VAL A 147 17.42 -52.08 10.68
N SER A 148 18.68 -52.22 11.14
CA SER A 148 19.53 -51.07 11.48
C SER A 148 19.86 -50.20 10.26
N ARG A 149 19.93 -50.79 9.05
CA ARG A 149 20.15 -50.05 7.80
C ARG A 149 18.89 -49.31 7.37
N LEU A 150 17.73 -49.96 7.47
CA LEU A 150 16.45 -49.34 7.18
C LEU A 150 16.18 -48.18 8.15
N THR A 151 16.39 -48.37 9.45
CA THR A 151 16.22 -47.29 10.43
C THR A 151 17.23 -46.17 10.22
N LEU A 152 18.47 -46.45 9.79
CA LEU A 152 19.41 -45.41 9.42
C LEU A 152 18.93 -44.58 8.23
N ILE A 153 18.43 -45.23 7.17
CA ILE A 153 17.91 -44.55 5.98
C ILE A 153 16.68 -43.71 6.38
N LEU A 154 15.73 -44.30 7.10
CA LEU A 154 14.54 -43.59 7.58
C LEU A 154 14.91 -42.42 8.50
N GLY A 155 15.88 -42.60 9.39
CA GLY A 155 16.38 -41.54 10.27
C GLY A 155 17.07 -40.41 9.51
N ALA A 156 17.89 -40.74 8.52
CA ALA A 156 18.53 -39.74 7.66
C ALA A 156 17.49 -38.95 6.85
N VAL A 157 16.52 -39.63 6.25
CA VAL A 157 15.43 -38.99 5.50
C VAL A 157 14.54 -38.16 6.41
N ALA A 158 14.20 -38.65 7.61
CA ALA A 158 13.39 -37.91 8.56
C ALA A 158 14.09 -36.64 9.07
N CYS A 159 15.40 -36.69 9.31
CA CYS A 159 16.19 -35.49 9.63
C CYS A 159 16.31 -34.51 8.45
N MET A 160 15.94 -34.92 7.25
CA MET A 160 15.86 -34.08 6.06
C MET A 160 14.41 -33.68 5.71
N ALA A 161 13.40 -34.23 6.40
CA ALA A 161 12.01 -34.06 6.04
C ALA A 161 11.56 -32.64 6.35
N THR A 162 11.41 -31.85 5.30
CA THR A 162 10.86 -30.49 5.35
C THR A 162 9.35 -30.57 5.53
N SER A 163 8.79 -29.73 6.39
CA SER A 163 7.35 -29.49 6.39
C SER A 163 6.92 -28.85 5.07
N PRO A 164 5.75 -29.22 4.51
CA PRO A 164 5.12 -28.39 3.50
C PRO A 164 4.89 -26.98 4.07
N PRO A 165 5.06 -25.92 3.26
CA PRO A 165 4.83 -24.56 3.71
C PRO A 165 3.42 -24.43 4.31
N ASP A 166 3.33 -23.73 5.44
CA ASP A 166 2.07 -23.42 6.12
C ASP A 166 1.19 -22.59 5.17
N PRO A 167 -0.04 -23.04 4.84
CA PRO A 167 -0.91 -22.28 3.96
C PRO A 167 -1.42 -20.98 4.60
N ASP A 168 -1.41 -20.86 5.94
CA ASP A 168 -1.94 -19.70 6.68
C ASP A 168 -0.85 -18.81 7.30
N VAL A 169 0.41 -19.28 7.35
CA VAL A 169 1.57 -18.44 7.71
C VAL A 169 2.44 -18.29 6.49
N THR A 170 2.31 -17.12 5.87
CA THR A 170 3.13 -16.64 4.75
C THR A 170 4.56 -16.33 5.24
N ASP A 171 5.31 -17.37 5.61
CA ASP A 171 6.76 -17.31 5.51
C ASP A 171 7.08 -17.08 4.03
N ALA A 172 7.80 -16.00 3.76
CA ALA A 172 8.15 -15.52 2.44
C ALA A 172 8.97 -16.54 1.62
N GLN A 173 8.31 -17.52 1.04
CA GLN A 173 8.52 -17.90 -0.35
C GLN A 173 7.23 -17.52 -1.07
N PRO A 174 7.20 -16.35 -1.73
CA PRO A 174 5.99 -15.89 -2.35
C PRO A 174 5.78 -16.79 -3.57
N PHE A 175 4.69 -17.57 -3.49
CA PHE A 175 4.14 -18.34 -4.59
C PHE A 175 4.91 -19.66 -4.90
N PRO A 176 4.31 -20.63 -5.64
CA PRO A 176 5.11 -21.35 -6.63
C PRO A 176 5.91 -20.31 -7.46
N PRO A 177 6.86 -20.61 -8.35
CA PRO A 177 7.19 -19.63 -9.38
C PRO A 177 5.93 -19.39 -10.23
N VAL A 178 5.00 -18.60 -9.72
CA VAL A 178 4.10 -17.77 -10.47
C VAL A 178 5.06 -16.68 -10.90
N PRO A 179 5.40 -16.61 -12.18
CA PRO A 179 6.25 -15.53 -12.63
C PRO A 179 5.62 -14.22 -12.17
N ILE A 180 6.28 -13.55 -11.22
CA ILE A 180 5.85 -12.24 -10.77
C ILE A 180 6.21 -11.31 -11.91
N GLN A 181 5.20 -10.91 -12.67
CA GLN A 181 5.36 -9.97 -13.75
C GLN A 181 5.68 -8.60 -13.13
N THR A 182 6.95 -8.25 -13.08
CA THR A 182 7.40 -6.99 -12.48
C THR A 182 8.61 -6.48 -13.25
N ASP A 183 8.68 -5.16 -13.42
CA ASP A 183 9.77 -4.52 -14.15
C ASP A 183 10.93 -4.21 -13.20
N ALA A 184 10.60 -3.76 -12.00
CA ALA A 184 11.52 -3.41 -10.92
C ALA A 184 10.99 -3.94 -9.58
N TYR A 185 11.80 -3.88 -8.53
CA TYR A 185 11.34 -4.21 -7.17
C TYR A 185 12.13 -3.45 -6.11
N LEU A 186 11.46 -3.11 -5.02
CA LEU A 186 12.08 -2.57 -3.81
C LEU A 186 12.50 -3.71 -2.90
N PHE A 187 13.70 -3.66 -2.35
CA PHE A 187 14.24 -4.66 -1.44
C PHE A 187 14.67 -4.02 -0.12
N ASN A 188 14.17 -4.53 1.02
CA ASN A 188 14.55 -4.02 2.32
C ASN A 188 15.85 -4.68 2.84
N ASN A 189 16.98 -3.97 2.69
CA ASN A 189 18.30 -4.40 3.19
C ASN A 189 18.66 -3.77 4.56
N THR A 190 17.69 -3.19 5.28
CA THR A 190 17.95 -2.42 6.52
C THR A 190 17.92 -3.24 7.82
N GLY A 191 17.57 -4.53 7.77
CA GLY A 191 17.49 -5.39 8.96
C GLY A 191 16.32 -5.09 9.91
N ILE A 192 15.57 -4.01 9.70
CA ILE A 192 14.35 -3.63 10.43
C ILE A 192 13.18 -3.35 9.47
N SER A 193 11.94 -3.47 9.94
CA SER A 193 10.76 -3.14 9.11
C SER A 193 10.74 -1.65 8.76
N ARG A 194 10.34 -1.34 7.52
CA ARG A 194 10.23 0.03 7.01
C ARG A 194 8.84 0.29 6.44
N VAL A 195 8.24 1.42 6.81
CA VAL A 195 7.00 1.89 6.19
C VAL A 195 7.37 2.75 4.99
N ILE A 196 6.91 2.32 3.82
CA ILE A 196 7.13 2.99 2.54
C ILE A 196 5.78 3.41 1.97
N ARG A 197 5.73 4.61 1.41
CA ARG A 197 4.58 5.17 0.71
C ARG A 197 4.92 5.28 -0.76
N LEU A 198 4.12 4.64 -1.61
CA LEU A 198 4.26 4.67 -3.05
C LEU A 198 3.06 5.39 -3.67
N ARG A 199 3.33 6.38 -4.52
CA ARG A 199 2.32 7.00 -5.37
C ARG A 199 2.60 6.59 -6.82
N PRO A 200 1.80 5.70 -7.43
CA PRO A 200 1.91 5.40 -8.84
C PRO A 200 1.42 6.57 -9.70
N LEU A 201 1.74 6.57 -10.99
CA LEU A 201 1.03 7.43 -11.95
C LEU A 201 -0.47 7.16 -11.92
N ASN A 202 -1.27 8.22 -12.10
CA ASN A 202 -2.71 8.05 -12.27
C ASN A 202 -3.03 7.32 -13.59
N ASP A 203 -3.91 6.32 -13.53
CA ASP A 203 -4.24 5.47 -14.68
C ASP A 203 -4.88 6.22 -15.87
N ALA A 204 -5.43 7.41 -15.61
CA ALA A 204 -6.02 8.26 -16.65
C ALA A 204 -4.98 9.04 -17.47
N ILE A 205 -3.70 9.07 -17.06
CA ILE A 205 -2.68 9.92 -17.67
C ILE A 205 -1.94 9.19 -18.80
N ARG A 206 -1.85 9.84 -19.96
CA ARG A 206 -1.07 9.41 -21.13
C ARG A 206 0.22 10.22 -21.19
N LEU A 207 1.36 9.56 -21.34
CA LEU A 207 2.68 10.22 -21.36
C LEU A 207 3.40 9.99 -22.69
N ASP A 208 4.14 11.02 -23.15
CA ASP A 208 5.17 10.86 -24.19
C ASP A 208 6.47 10.39 -23.52
N CYS A 209 6.66 9.08 -23.47
CA CYS A 209 7.73 8.46 -22.70
C CYS A 209 9.14 8.79 -23.23
N ASP A 210 9.29 9.00 -24.54
CA ASP A 210 10.56 9.39 -25.15
C ASP A 210 10.97 10.79 -24.70
N LEU A 211 9.99 11.71 -24.64
CA LEU A 211 10.22 13.07 -24.15
C LEU A 211 10.51 13.06 -22.64
N ILE A 212 9.70 12.36 -21.84
CA ILE A 212 9.91 12.29 -20.38
C ILE A 212 11.27 11.69 -20.03
N ALA A 213 11.75 10.69 -20.77
CA ALA A 213 13.05 10.08 -20.53
C ALA A 213 14.24 11.07 -20.64
N THR A 214 14.08 12.19 -21.34
CA THR A 214 15.13 13.21 -21.46
C THR A 214 15.32 14.06 -20.18
N ASP A 215 14.24 14.30 -19.44
CA ASP A 215 14.26 15.00 -18.15
C ASP A 215 13.07 14.57 -17.27
N PRO A 216 13.14 13.39 -16.63
CA PRO A 216 12.02 12.87 -15.83
C PRO A 216 11.64 13.78 -14.66
N ASN A 217 12.62 14.49 -14.09
CA ASN A 217 12.41 15.37 -12.94
C ASN A 217 11.76 16.71 -13.32
N GLY A 218 12.13 17.28 -14.48
CA GLY A 218 11.59 18.56 -14.95
C GLY A 218 10.26 18.44 -15.69
N LEU A 219 9.99 17.29 -16.31
CA LEU A 219 8.79 17.10 -17.14
C LEU A 219 7.63 16.38 -16.44
N LEU A 220 7.87 15.69 -15.33
CA LEU A 220 6.80 15.14 -14.49
C LEU A 220 6.44 16.11 -13.35
N ALA A 221 5.15 16.33 -13.11
CA ALA A 221 4.65 17.10 -11.98
C ALA A 221 4.17 16.19 -10.82
N ARG A 222 4.11 16.67 -9.58
CA ARG A 222 3.64 15.84 -8.46
C ARG A 222 2.15 15.49 -8.55
N SER A 223 1.35 16.35 -9.18
CA SER A 223 -0.09 16.17 -9.44
C SER A 223 -0.42 14.97 -10.32
N VAL A 224 0.52 14.48 -11.15
CA VAL A 224 0.29 13.32 -12.03
C VAL A 224 0.31 11.97 -11.28
N PHE A 225 0.73 11.98 -10.02
CA PHE A 225 0.76 10.78 -9.18
C PHE A 225 -0.53 10.64 -8.38
N GLY A 226 -1.05 9.41 -8.31
CA GLY A 226 -2.27 9.08 -7.60
C GLY A 226 -2.11 9.07 -6.07
N LYS A 227 -3.11 8.49 -5.40
CA LYS A 227 -3.11 8.33 -3.95
C LYS A 227 -1.93 7.46 -3.51
N ALA A 228 -1.38 7.78 -2.34
CA ALA A 228 -0.30 7.00 -1.75
C ALA A 228 -0.84 5.67 -1.20
N SER A 229 -0.26 4.57 -1.67
CA SER A 229 -0.38 3.26 -1.05
C SER A 229 0.73 3.10 -0.03
N VAL A 230 0.37 2.63 1.17
CA VAL A 230 1.29 2.45 2.29
C VAL A 230 1.60 0.97 2.44
N TYR A 231 2.88 0.63 2.50
CA TYR A 231 3.38 -0.73 2.66
C TYR A 231 4.33 -0.82 3.85
N GLU A 232 4.18 -1.86 4.65
CA GLU A 232 5.20 -2.27 5.61
C GLU A 232 6.10 -3.32 4.93
N LEU A 233 7.37 -2.97 4.77
CA LEU A 233 8.41 -3.82 4.19
C LEU A 233 9.23 -4.42 5.32
N PHE A 234 9.04 -5.71 5.58
CA PHE A 234 9.84 -6.47 6.55
C PHE A 234 11.31 -6.61 6.13
N PRO A 235 12.24 -6.86 7.06
CA PRO A 235 13.65 -7.13 6.72
C PRO A 235 13.78 -8.24 5.67
N ASN A 236 14.63 -8.05 4.66
CA ASN A 236 14.87 -9.00 3.56
C ASN A 236 13.63 -9.37 2.73
N SER A 237 12.55 -8.60 2.84
CA SER A 237 11.40 -8.72 1.95
C SER A 237 11.56 -7.80 0.73
N PHE A 238 10.78 -8.09 -0.31
CA PHE A 238 10.69 -7.25 -1.48
C PHE A 238 9.25 -6.84 -1.78
N LEU A 239 9.10 -5.68 -2.41
CA LEU A 239 7.84 -5.16 -2.91
C LEU A 239 7.96 -5.00 -4.43
N PRO A 240 7.24 -5.80 -5.24
CA PRO A 240 7.28 -5.68 -6.68
C PRO A 240 6.70 -4.34 -7.13
N LEU A 241 7.34 -3.72 -8.12
CA LEU A 241 6.87 -2.51 -8.77
C LEU A 241 6.40 -2.88 -10.18
N VAL A 242 5.09 -3.05 -10.30
CA VAL A 242 4.43 -3.48 -11.53
C VAL A 242 3.89 -2.28 -12.28
N ARG A 243 4.22 -2.15 -13.56
CA ARG A 243 3.65 -1.14 -14.45
C ARG A 243 2.13 -1.11 -14.33
N SER A 244 1.59 0.03 -13.89
CA SER A 244 0.17 0.21 -13.55
C SER A 244 -0.77 -0.08 -14.74
N ASN A 245 -0.29 0.04 -15.96
CA ASN A 245 -1.12 0.12 -17.15
C ASN A 245 -0.34 -0.19 -18.44
N ASN A 246 -0.95 -0.97 -19.36
CA ASN A 246 -0.41 -1.25 -20.70
C ASN A 246 -0.48 -0.06 -21.67
N VAL A 247 -0.80 1.13 -21.15
CA VAL A 247 -1.14 2.33 -21.90
C VAL A 247 0.08 3.19 -22.19
N ASN A 248 0.97 3.34 -21.22
CA ASN A 248 2.21 4.11 -21.36
C ASN A 248 3.39 3.15 -21.53
N GLU A 249 4.35 3.52 -22.38
CA GLU A 249 5.57 2.74 -22.58
C GLU A 249 6.63 3.00 -21.49
N CYS A 250 6.27 3.74 -20.44
CA CYS A 250 7.11 4.09 -19.31
C CYS A 250 6.32 4.05 -18.00
N THR A 251 7.04 3.93 -16.89
CA THR A 251 6.48 3.83 -15.54
C THR A 251 7.16 4.86 -14.63
N ALA A 252 6.39 5.45 -13.72
CA ALA A 252 6.93 6.32 -12.69
C ALA A 252 6.26 6.12 -11.32
N TYR A 253 7.03 6.29 -10.24
CA TYR A 253 6.54 6.30 -8.87
C TYR A 253 7.17 7.44 -8.07
N LEU A 254 6.39 8.09 -7.21
CA LEU A 254 6.95 8.82 -6.07
C LEU A 254 7.04 7.88 -4.88
N ILE A 255 8.24 7.79 -4.30
CA ILE A 255 8.51 7.00 -3.11
C ILE A 255 8.89 7.93 -1.94
N ASP A 256 8.32 7.67 -0.77
CA ASP A 256 8.75 8.26 0.50
C ASP A 256 8.57 7.27 1.66
N GLY A 257 9.10 7.59 2.83
CA GLY A 257 9.03 6.71 3.99
C GLY A 257 9.63 7.36 5.23
N ASP A 258 9.60 6.65 6.35
CA ASP A 258 10.12 7.18 7.60
C ASP A 258 11.65 7.37 7.53
N GLY A 259 12.09 8.63 7.60
CA GLY A 259 13.50 9.01 7.45
C GLY A 259 14.02 8.95 6.01
N LEU A 260 13.15 8.82 5.01
CA LEU A 260 13.49 8.77 3.59
C LEU A 260 12.90 9.99 2.85
N PRO A 261 13.71 10.82 2.15
CA PRO A 261 13.19 11.93 1.36
C PRO A 261 12.35 11.43 0.18
N VAL A 262 11.40 12.25 -0.29
CA VAL A 262 10.62 11.94 -1.50
C VAL A 262 11.55 11.83 -2.69
N ARG A 263 11.43 10.74 -3.46
CA ARG A 263 12.23 10.49 -4.67
C ARG A 263 11.35 10.00 -5.81
N LEU A 264 11.85 10.16 -7.04
CA LEU A 264 11.20 9.68 -8.26
C LEU A 264 11.89 8.40 -8.72
N LEU A 265 11.12 7.34 -8.89
CA LEU A 265 11.52 6.21 -9.72
C LEU A 265 10.93 6.39 -11.12
N PHE A 266 11.73 6.22 -12.16
CA PHE A 266 11.28 6.27 -13.55
C PHE A 266 12.04 5.26 -14.41
N TRP A 267 11.34 4.60 -15.33
CA TRP A 267 11.95 3.77 -16.38
C TRP A 267 11.03 3.63 -17.58
N THR A 268 11.61 3.41 -18.75
CA THR A 268 10.90 3.03 -19.97
C THR A 268 10.84 1.50 -20.13
N LYS A 269 10.01 1.04 -21.06
CA LYS A 269 9.93 -0.37 -21.46
C LYS A 269 11.26 -0.90 -22.02
N ASP A 270 12.03 -0.04 -22.67
CA ASP A 270 13.31 -0.40 -23.25
C ASP A 270 14.43 -0.46 -22.20
N ASP A 271 14.31 0.33 -21.12
CA ASP A 271 15.21 0.28 -19.97
C ASP A 271 15.05 -1.03 -19.18
N LEU A 272 13.80 -1.40 -18.90
CA LEU A 272 13.45 -2.61 -18.15
C LEU A 272 12.32 -3.36 -18.88
N PRO A 273 12.64 -4.46 -19.59
CA PRO A 273 11.61 -5.30 -20.17
C PRO A 273 10.85 -6.03 -19.06
N VAL A 274 9.56 -6.24 -19.27
CA VAL A 274 8.73 -7.07 -18.39
C VAL A 274 9.25 -8.51 -18.46
N ILE A 275 9.80 -9.03 -17.36
CA ILE A 275 10.29 -10.42 -17.32
C ILE A 275 9.32 -11.28 -16.50
N LEU A 276 8.95 -12.44 -17.05
CA LEU A 276 8.31 -13.52 -16.32
C LEU A 276 9.41 -14.35 -15.66
N THR A 277 9.72 -14.11 -14.38
CA THR A 277 10.85 -14.78 -13.72
C THR A 277 10.41 -15.85 -12.74
N ASP A 278 11.02 -17.04 -12.82
CA ASP A 278 10.77 -18.17 -11.93
C ASP A 278 11.71 -18.23 -10.71
N SER A 279 12.72 -17.34 -10.61
CA SER A 279 13.69 -17.27 -9.48
C SER A 279 14.88 -16.33 -9.72
N SER A 280 15.11 -15.82 -10.93
CA SER A 280 16.07 -14.74 -11.16
C SER A 280 15.42 -13.42 -10.77
N ALA A 281 15.99 -12.68 -9.82
CA ALA A 281 15.57 -11.31 -9.55
C ALA A 281 15.42 -10.52 -10.87
N PRO A 282 14.31 -9.78 -11.08
CA PRO A 282 14.17 -8.90 -12.23
C PRO A 282 15.35 -7.92 -12.29
N LEU A 283 15.69 -7.44 -13.49
CA LEU A 283 16.56 -6.27 -13.61
C LEU A 283 15.91 -5.08 -12.88
N GLY A 284 16.68 -4.09 -12.44
CA GLY A 284 16.10 -2.91 -11.78
C GLY A 284 15.78 -3.08 -10.29
N ARG A 285 16.63 -3.80 -9.55
CA ARG A 285 16.57 -3.86 -8.08
C ARG A 285 16.86 -2.49 -7.46
N VAL A 286 15.96 -2.03 -6.60
CA VAL A 286 16.13 -0.83 -5.78
C VAL A 286 16.25 -1.26 -4.31
N GLU A 287 17.43 -1.09 -3.74
CA GLU A 287 17.74 -1.45 -2.35
C GLU A 287 17.47 -0.29 -1.39
N LEU A 288 16.75 -0.57 -0.30
CA LEU A 288 16.70 0.27 0.89
C LEU A 288 17.90 -0.07 1.77
N VAL A 289 18.77 0.90 2.00
CA VAL A 289 20.01 0.75 2.78
C VAL A 289 19.97 1.70 3.98
N LEU A 290 20.60 1.30 5.09
CA LEU A 290 20.84 2.22 6.21
C LEU A 290 22.11 3.01 5.98
N GLU A 291 22.00 4.34 5.95
CA GLU A 291 23.14 5.24 6.03
C GLU A 291 23.24 5.78 7.47
N GLY A 292 24.26 5.36 8.20
CA GLY A 292 24.42 5.74 9.62
C GLY A 292 23.51 4.96 10.58
N THR A 293 23.15 5.57 11.73
CA THR A 293 22.41 4.87 12.80
C THR A 293 20.90 4.81 12.59
N ASP A 294 20.29 5.79 11.92
CA ASP A 294 18.82 5.86 11.75
C ASP A 294 18.36 6.39 10.38
N GLN A 295 19.26 6.79 9.47
CA GLN A 295 18.85 7.33 8.17
C GLN A 295 18.69 6.20 7.16
N THR A 296 17.56 6.21 6.45
CA THR A 296 17.27 5.26 5.38
C THR A 296 17.56 5.94 4.06
N ALA A 297 18.40 5.31 3.24
CA ALA A 297 18.68 5.74 1.88
C ALA A 297 18.14 4.71 0.89
N LEU A 298 17.90 5.18 -0.34
CA LEU A 298 17.53 4.35 -1.48
C LEU A 298 18.70 4.32 -2.44
N HIS A 299 19.13 3.11 -2.80
CA HIS A 299 20.22 2.83 -3.72
C HIS A 299 19.74 1.92 -4.84
N VAL A 300 20.13 2.20 -6.07
CA VAL A 300 19.93 1.25 -7.18
C VAL A 300 21.07 0.24 -7.10
N ASP A 301 20.74 -1.05 -7.23
CA ASP A 301 21.75 -2.11 -7.24
C ASP A 301 22.79 -1.79 -8.34
N PRO A 302 24.11 -1.84 -8.05
CA PRO A 302 25.15 -1.55 -9.03
C PRO A 302 25.11 -2.45 -10.27
N THR A 303 24.43 -3.60 -10.18
CA THR A 303 24.21 -4.53 -11.29
C THR A 303 23.03 -4.14 -12.19
N SER A 304 22.26 -3.10 -11.84
CA SER A 304 21.19 -2.55 -12.67
C SER A 304 21.79 -1.92 -13.94
N PRO A 305 21.23 -2.21 -15.13
CA PRO A 305 21.72 -1.64 -16.39
C PRO A 305 21.34 -0.16 -16.56
N VAL A 306 20.40 0.35 -15.77
CA VAL A 306 19.83 1.70 -15.88
C VAL A 306 19.71 2.33 -14.50
N ASP A 307 19.96 3.64 -14.42
CA ASP A 307 19.65 4.43 -13.23
C ASP A 307 18.14 4.74 -13.21
N LEU A 308 17.47 4.22 -12.19
CA LEU A 308 16.04 4.36 -12.04
C LEU A 308 15.67 5.57 -11.17
N PHE A 309 16.66 6.24 -10.56
CA PHE A 309 16.44 7.04 -9.37
C PHE A 309 16.74 8.52 -9.57
N PHE A 310 15.68 9.27 -9.83
CA PHE A 310 15.75 10.69 -10.14
C PHE A 310 15.42 11.54 -8.90
N PRO A 311 15.83 12.82 -8.88
CA PRO A 311 15.27 13.78 -7.94
C PRO A 311 13.74 13.77 -8.06
N ALA A 312 13.03 13.89 -6.94
CA ALA A 312 11.59 14.06 -7.00
C ALA A 312 11.29 15.38 -7.72
N PRO A 313 10.26 15.40 -8.60
CA PRO A 313 9.72 16.63 -9.13
C PRO A 313 9.61 17.69 -8.06
N PRO A 314 9.94 18.95 -8.38
CA PRO A 314 9.80 20.03 -7.42
C PRO A 314 8.38 20.01 -6.84
N LEU A 315 8.27 20.34 -5.56
CA LEU A 315 6.95 20.71 -5.04
C LEU A 315 6.42 21.78 -5.97
N GLU A 316 5.24 21.53 -6.55
CA GLU A 316 4.55 22.55 -7.34
C GLU A 316 4.54 23.81 -6.47
N PRO A 317 5.15 24.92 -6.94
CA PRO A 317 5.12 26.15 -6.18
C PRO A 317 3.65 26.42 -5.89
N ALA A 318 3.34 26.74 -4.62
CA ALA A 318 2.02 27.28 -4.30
C ALA A 318 1.77 28.37 -5.32
N PRO A 319 0.72 28.25 -6.14
CA PRO A 319 0.64 28.99 -7.38
C PRO A 319 0.74 30.48 -7.05
N SER A 320 1.76 31.13 -7.61
CA SER A 320 2.22 32.46 -7.17
C SER A 320 1.33 33.59 -7.66
N ALA A 321 0.35 33.28 -8.51
CA ALA A 321 -0.62 34.25 -8.98
C ALA A 321 -1.68 34.48 -7.89
N GLN A 322 -1.98 35.75 -7.64
CA GLN A 322 -2.91 36.24 -6.60
C GLN A 322 -4.34 35.65 -6.70
N GLY A 323 -4.67 34.97 -7.80
CA GLY A 323 -5.94 34.27 -8.03
C GLY A 323 -5.92 32.75 -7.87
N CYS A 324 -4.76 32.15 -7.56
CA CYS A 324 -4.60 30.69 -7.48
C CYS A 324 -4.54 30.14 -6.05
N ALA A 325 -4.76 30.99 -5.06
CA ALA A 325 -5.03 30.52 -3.70
C ALA A 325 -6.28 29.64 -3.72
N VAL A 326 -6.28 28.54 -2.94
CA VAL A 326 -7.53 27.86 -2.60
C VAL A 326 -8.48 28.96 -2.11
N PRO A 327 -9.66 29.14 -2.76
CA PRO A 327 -10.63 30.14 -2.34
C PRO A 327 -10.79 30.03 -0.83
N SER A 328 -10.64 31.14 -0.11
CA SER A 328 -10.85 31.14 1.32
C SER A 328 -12.25 30.58 1.62
N ALA A 329 -12.46 30.00 2.81
CA ALA A 329 -13.77 29.47 3.21
C ALA A 329 -14.92 30.47 2.93
N GLU A 330 -14.57 31.77 2.93
CA GLU A 330 -15.34 32.95 2.53
C GLU A 330 -16.00 32.94 1.13
N GLN A 331 -15.59 32.03 0.26
CA GLN A 331 -16.08 31.92 -1.12
C GLN A 331 -16.75 30.56 -1.41
N SER A 332 -16.95 29.71 -0.40
CA SER A 332 -17.55 28.38 -0.58
C SER A 332 -19.08 28.42 -0.49
N ILE A 333 -19.76 27.68 -1.37
CA ILE A 333 -21.23 27.54 -1.34
C ILE A 333 -21.56 26.19 -0.70
N VAL A 334 -22.09 26.22 0.53
CA VAL A 334 -22.46 25.02 1.28
C VAL A 334 -23.67 25.34 2.15
N TRP A 335 -24.53 24.37 2.42
CA TRP A 335 -25.60 24.52 3.41
C TRP A 335 -25.80 23.23 4.20
N GLU A 336 -26.29 23.39 5.43
CA GLU A 336 -26.59 22.27 6.33
C GLU A 336 -27.81 21.48 5.85
N LEU A 337 -27.77 20.16 6.03
CA LEU A 337 -28.90 19.25 5.79
C LEU A 337 -29.45 18.73 7.12
N PRO A 338 -30.79 18.56 7.25
CA PRO A 338 -31.81 18.82 6.23
C PRO A 338 -32.12 20.32 6.04
N VAL A 339 -32.49 20.72 4.82
CA VAL A 339 -32.91 22.10 4.53
C VAL A 339 -34.25 22.38 5.25
N PRO A 340 -34.40 23.48 5.99
CA PRO A 340 -35.62 23.82 6.72
C PRO A 340 -36.69 24.40 5.78
N LEU A 341 -37.32 23.54 4.98
CA LEU A 341 -38.31 23.95 3.98
C LEU A 341 -39.54 24.61 4.63
N GLY A 342 -40.11 25.62 3.98
CA GLY A 342 -41.33 26.31 4.39
C GLY A 342 -41.13 27.78 4.75
N VAL A 343 -42.17 28.38 5.35
CA VAL A 343 -42.18 29.78 5.77
C VAL A 343 -41.71 29.88 7.23
N HIS A 344 -40.75 30.76 7.48
CA HIS A 344 -40.15 31.00 8.79
C HIS A 344 -39.98 32.49 9.07
N THR A 345 -39.95 32.86 10.34
CA THR A 345 -39.53 34.19 10.78
C THR A 345 -38.07 34.12 11.20
N LEU A 346 -37.21 34.95 10.59
CA LEU A 346 -35.81 35.08 10.97
C LEU A 346 -35.71 35.86 12.29
N THR A 347 -35.25 35.24 13.37
CA THR A 347 -35.14 35.89 14.68
C THR A 347 -33.74 36.42 14.96
N ASP A 348 -32.71 35.77 14.42
CA ASP A 348 -31.31 36.19 14.54
C ASP A 348 -30.52 35.69 13.32
N ILE A 349 -29.49 36.46 12.94
CA ILE A 349 -28.55 36.09 11.87
C ILE A 349 -27.13 36.45 12.30
N GLN A 350 -26.23 35.47 12.27
CA GLN A 350 -24.81 35.67 12.56
C GLN A 350 -23.99 35.36 11.32
N VAL A 351 -23.56 36.41 10.62
CA VAL A 351 -22.69 36.32 9.44
C VAL A 351 -21.24 36.38 9.89
N THR A 352 -20.45 35.38 9.53
CA THR A 352 -19.02 35.31 9.76
C THR A 352 -18.24 35.88 8.57
N SER A 353 -16.96 36.25 8.77
CA SER A 353 -16.15 36.81 7.67
C SER A 353 -15.98 35.82 6.53
N ASP A 354 -16.13 34.52 6.83
CA ASP A 354 -16.10 33.43 5.88
C ASP A 354 -17.41 33.16 5.13
N GLY A 355 -18.28 34.17 4.97
CA GLY A 355 -19.46 34.09 4.10
C GLY A 355 -20.53 33.11 4.62
N CYS A 356 -20.27 32.43 5.74
CA CYS A 356 -21.24 31.59 6.42
C CYS A 356 -22.18 32.45 7.28
N ALA A 357 -23.44 32.05 7.32
CA ALA A 357 -24.47 32.66 8.13
C ALA A 357 -25.19 31.58 8.94
N ALA A 358 -25.25 31.76 10.26
CA ALA A 358 -26.13 31.01 11.13
C ALA A 358 -27.48 31.72 11.22
N LEU A 359 -28.52 31.13 10.63
CA LEU A 359 -29.88 31.66 10.61
C LEU A 359 -30.68 31.02 11.73
N THR A 360 -31.20 31.82 12.65
CA THR A 360 -32.15 31.35 13.67
C THR A 360 -33.56 31.58 13.15
N LEU A 361 -34.26 30.49 12.84
CA LEU A 361 -35.57 30.48 12.19
C LEU A 361 -36.63 30.01 13.18
N SER A 362 -37.76 30.71 13.24
CA SER A 362 -38.91 30.34 14.07
C SER A 362 -40.14 30.06 13.22
N GLN A 363 -40.85 28.98 13.55
CA GLN A 363 -42.08 28.54 12.88
C GLN A 363 -43.28 28.63 13.84
N GLY A 364 -43.56 29.82 14.37
CA GLY A 364 -44.65 30.04 15.33
C GLY A 364 -44.24 29.82 16.80
N GLU A 365 -45.22 29.63 17.70
CA GLU A 365 -45.00 29.66 19.16
C GLU A 365 -44.03 28.57 19.66
N GLY A 366 -42.78 28.98 19.90
CA GLY A 366 -41.91 28.39 20.92
C GLY A 366 -40.70 27.59 20.43
N GLU A 367 -40.68 27.13 19.18
CA GLU A 367 -39.54 26.38 18.63
C GLU A 367 -38.76 27.22 17.60
N SER A 368 -37.45 27.32 17.83
CA SER A 368 -36.50 27.95 16.92
C SER A 368 -35.44 26.93 16.50
N ILE A 369 -35.13 26.88 15.22
CA ILE A 369 -34.04 26.07 14.67
C ILE A 369 -32.91 27.00 14.22
N GLN A 370 -31.67 26.58 14.46
CA GLN A 370 -30.50 27.22 13.91
C GLN A 370 -30.07 26.43 12.67
N TRP A 371 -29.91 27.12 11.53
CA TRP A 371 -29.53 26.50 10.26
C TRP A 371 -28.36 27.26 9.63
N PHE A 372 -27.35 26.53 9.17
CA PHE A 372 -26.14 27.12 8.60
C PHE A 372 -26.16 27.14 7.06
N VAL A 373 -25.85 28.29 6.47
CA VAL A 373 -25.71 28.48 5.03
C VAL A 373 -24.49 29.35 4.72
N CYS A 374 -23.62 28.90 3.83
CA CYS A 374 -22.44 29.62 3.36
C CYS A 374 -22.66 30.09 1.93
N LEU A 375 -22.57 31.42 1.76
CA LEU A 375 -22.73 32.11 0.49
C LEU A 375 -21.69 33.23 0.41
N PRO A 376 -21.28 33.67 -0.79
CA PRO A 376 -20.36 34.80 -0.90
C PRO A 376 -20.83 36.03 -0.10
N TYR A 377 -19.87 36.70 0.55
CA TYR A 377 -20.16 37.83 1.42
C TYR A 377 -21.02 38.90 0.74
N GLY A 378 -22.09 39.34 1.40
CA GLY A 378 -23.03 40.35 0.89
C GLY A 378 -24.17 39.82 0.02
N MET A 379 -24.21 38.52 -0.31
CA MET A 379 -25.30 37.93 -1.11
C MET A 379 -26.59 37.75 -0.32
N LEU A 380 -26.50 37.62 1.01
CA LEU A 380 -27.63 37.39 1.89
C LEU A 380 -27.97 38.68 2.67
N SER A 381 -28.82 39.52 2.09
CA SER A 381 -29.25 40.80 2.68
C SER A 381 -30.51 40.64 3.54
N LEU A 382 -30.43 39.81 4.59
CA LEU A 382 -31.53 39.56 5.51
C LEU A 382 -31.34 40.33 6.82
N GLU A 383 -32.44 40.82 7.38
CA GLU A 383 -32.48 41.45 8.70
C GLU A 383 -33.36 40.63 9.66
N PRO A 384 -33.02 40.57 10.96
CA PRO A 384 -33.90 39.98 11.97
C PRO A 384 -35.32 40.59 11.91
N GLY A 385 -36.34 39.74 11.94
CA GLY A 385 -37.74 40.10 11.76
C GLY A 385 -38.29 39.82 10.36
N ALA A 386 -37.45 39.52 9.37
CA ALA A 386 -37.88 39.16 8.03
C ALA A 386 -38.64 37.82 8.01
N VAL A 387 -39.72 37.76 7.25
CA VAL A 387 -40.39 36.51 6.90
C VAL A 387 -39.69 35.93 5.67
N VAL A 388 -39.09 34.75 5.84
CA VAL A 388 -38.35 34.04 4.80
C VAL A 388 -39.08 32.77 4.38
N THR A 389 -39.08 32.48 3.09
CA THR A 389 -39.60 31.22 2.54
C THR A 389 -38.43 30.44 1.96
N ILE A 390 -38.16 29.25 2.51
CA ILE A 390 -37.04 28.41 2.11
C ILE A 390 -37.58 27.25 1.28
N THR A 391 -37.04 27.08 0.08
CA THR A 391 -37.39 26.00 -0.85
C THR A 391 -36.13 25.32 -1.40
N SER A 392 -36.27 24.09 -1.88
CA SER A 392 -35.20 23.34 -2.57
C SER A 392 -35.74 22.84 -3.90
N PRO A 393 -35.79 23.69 -4.94
CA PRO A 393 -36.37 23.32 -6.24
C PRO A 393 -35.56 22.20 -6.89
N VAL A 394 -36.23 21.11 -7.27
CA VAL A 394 -35.59 20.00 -7.98
C VAL A 394 -35.23 20.44 -9.39
N VAL A 395 -33.94 20.57 -9.67
CA VAL A 395 -33.39 20.83 -10.99
C VAL A 395 -32.41 19.71 -11.30
N ASN A 396 -32.50 19.12 -12.51
CA ASN A 396 -31.73 17.92 -12.91
C ASN A 396 -30.26 17.97 -12.45
N ASN A 397 -29.85 16.98 -11.63
CA ASN A 397 -28.50 16.82 -11.10
C ASN A 397 -27.93 18.01 -10.31
N LEU A 398 -28.79 18.90 -9.78
CA LEU A 398 -28.40 20.00 -8.90
C LEU A 398 -28.97 19.81 -7.50
N SER A 399 -28.12 20.00 -6.49
CA SER A 399 -28.56 20.34 -5.14
C SER A 399 -28.82 21.83 -5.09
N THR A 400 -30.01 22.25 -4.67
CA THR A 400 -30.41 23.66 -4.68
C THR A 400 -30.99 24.10 -3.35
N VAL A 401 -30.80 25.38 -3.04
CA VAL A 401 -31.48 26.10 -1.95
C VAL A 401 -31.93 27.43 -2.50
N GLN A 402 -33.18 27.81 -2.22
CA GLN A 402 -33.73 29.12 -2.53
C GLN A 402 -34.32 29.71 -1.26
N ILE A 403 -33.95 30.96 -0.96
CA ILE A 403 -34.41 31.74 0.18
C ILE A 403 -35.07 33.00 -0.37
N ASP A 404 -36.39 33.06 -0.27
CA ASP A 404 -37.20 34.21 -0.67
C ASP A 404 -37.56 35.06 0.54
N TRP A 405 -37.53 36.38 0.40
CA TRP A 405 -38.07 37.33 1.37
C TRP A 405 -38.74 38.51 0.65
N GLU A 406 -39.30 39.44 1.42
CA GLU A 406 -40.08 40.56 0.88
C GLU A 406 -39.30 41.39 -0.15
N SER A 407 -38.06 41.75 0.17
CA SER A 407 -37.20 42.62 -0.64
C SER A 407 -36.18 41.87 -1.50
N GLY A 408 -36.24 40.53 -1.59
CA GLY A 408 -35.29 39.80 -2.41
C GLY A 408 -35.43 38.30 -2.45
N VAL A 409 -34.55 37.67 -3.24
CA VAL A 409 -34.43 36.21 -3.37
C VAL A 409 -32.96 35.85 -3.56
N VAL A 410 -32.53 34.78 -2.90
CA VAL A 410 -31.24 34.14 -3.12
C VAL A 410 -31.47 32.71 -3.57
N LYS A 411 -30.80 32.31 -4.66
CA LYS A 411 -30.80 30.92 -5.13
C LYS A 411 -29.36 30.44 -5.27
N ALA A 412 -29.06 29.37 -4.55
CA ALA A 412 -27.77 28.67 -4.57
C ALA A 412 -27.95 27.29 -5.20
N ALA A 413 -27.00 26.88 -6.03
CA ALA A 413 -26.91 25.48 -6.46
C ALA A 413 -25.49 24.96 -6.55
N ILE A 414 -25.40 23.64 -6.36
CA ILE A 414 -24.20 22.83 -6.44
C ILE A 414 -24.50 21.66 -7.38
N GLY A 415 -23.72 21.47 -8.44
CA GLY A 415 -23.80 20.27 -9.29
C GLY A 415 -23.41 20.45 -10.76
N GLY A 416 -24.01 19.63 -11.63
CA GLY A 416 -23.63 19.43 -13.03
C GLY A 416 -23.81 20.60 -14.02
N SER A 417 -24.48 21.67 -13.60
CA SER A 417 -24.98 22.74 -14.48
C SER A 417 -25.14 24.06 -13.72
N VAL A 418 -25.33 25.17 -14.46
CA VAL A 418 -25.69 26.47 -13.89
C VAL A 418 -27.16 26.50 -13.45
N VAL A 419 -27.48 27.24 -12.39
CA VAL A 419 -28.85 27.48 -11.90
C VAL A 419 -29.74 28.02 -13.03
N PRO A 420 -30.87 27.37 -13.36
CA PRO A 420 -31.89 27.98 -14.22
C PRO A 420 -32.68 29.03 -13.43
N PHE A 421 -33.02 30.13 -14.11
CA PHE A 421 -33.75 31.26 -13.55
C PHE A 421 -35.06 31.51 -14.32
N ASP A 422 -36.07 32.04 -13.63
CA ASP A 422 -37.38 32.33 -14.22
C ASP A 422 -37.28 33.48 -15.22
N GLY A 423 -37.39 33.17 -16.51
CA GLY A 423 -37.30 34.17 -17.59
C GLY A 423 -35.89 34.39 -18.15
N VAL A 424 -34.89 33.64 -17.66
CA VAL A 424 -33.52 33.66 -18.19
C VAL A 424 -33.07 32.23 -18.48
N ASN A 425 -32.85 31.95 -19.76
CA ASN A 425 -32.26 30.70 -20.21
C ASN A 425 -30.75 30.81 -20.15
N THR A 426 -30.14 29.96 -19.34
CA THR A 426 -28.71 29.75 -19.30
C THR A 426 -28.39 28.50 -20.13
N SER A 427 -27.40 28.62 -21.01
CA SER A 427 -26.85 27.52 -21.78
C SER A 427 -25.36 27.48 -21.53
N VAL A 428 -24.84 26.31 -21.17
CA VAL A 428 -23.40 26.10 -21.10
C VAL A 428 -23.03 25.41 -22.40
N THR A 429 -22.37 26.15 -23.29
CA THR A 429 -21.85 25.59 -24.54
C THR A 429 -20.34 25.52 -24.38
N VAL A 430 -19.74 24.45 -24.87
CA VAL A 430 -18.29 24.37 -24.82
C VAL A 430 -17.70 25.04 -26.05
N SER A 431 -16.66 25.86 -25.88
CA SER A 431 -15.96 26.48 -27.01
C SER A 431 -15.42 25.39 -27.93
N GLU A 432 -15.63 25.53 -29.25
CA GLU A 432 -15.17 24.58 -30.27
C GLU A 432 -13.66 24.70 -30.56
N GLU A 433 -13.01 25.78 -30.09
CA GLU A 433 -11.57 26.00 -30.25
C GLU A 433 -10.78 25.50 -29.03
N CYS A 434 -9.96 24.46 -29.29
CA CYS A 434 -9.18 23.60 -28.37
C CYS A 434 -9.92 22.99 -27.17
N GLY A 435 -9.90 21.65 -27.14
CA GLY A 435 -10.66 20.81 -26.22
C GLY A 435 -10.39 21.04 -24.74
N TRP A 436 -9.21 21.55 -24.36
CA TRP A 436 -8.80 21.85 -22.98
C TRP A 436 -7.58 22.79 -23.03
N THR A 437 -7.41 23.67 -22.04
CA THR A 437 -6.32 24.64 -21.89
C THR A 437 -5.81 24.63 -20.45
N HIS A 438 -4.60 25.13 -20.16
CA HIS A 438 -4.18 25.36 -18.77
C HIS A 438 -4.48 26.80 -18.36
N ASP A 439 -5.03 27.01 -17.17
CA ASP A 439 -5.16 28.35 -16.58
C ASP A 439 -3.82 28.84 -15.99
N GLU A 440 -3.79 30.09 -15.50
CA GLU A 440 -2.61 30.68 -14.85
C GLU A 440 -2.19 29.94 -13.56
N CYS A 441 -3.04 29.04 -13.06
CA CYS A 441 -2.82 28.19 -11.90
C CYS A 441 -2.34 26.78 -12.26
N GLY A 442 -2.21 26.46 -13.55
CA GLY A 442 -1.80 25.15 -14.06
C GLY A 442 -2.92 24.11 -14.13
N SER A 443 -4.17 24.46 -13.78
CA SER A 443 -5.33 23.58 -13.85
C SER A 443 -5.73 23.35 -15.31
N LEU A 444 -6.14 22.13 -15.65
CA LEU A 444 -6.72 21.83 -16.96
C LEU A 444 -8.15 22.38 -17.00
N VAL A 445 -8.35 23.49 -17.69
CA VAL A 445 -9.65 24.16 -17.83
C VAL A 445 -10.12 24.08 -19.27
N ARG A 446 -11.42 23.84 -19.46
CA ARG A 446 -12.05 23.97 -20.78
C ARG A 446 -12.78 25.30 -20.85
N PRO A 447 -12.53 26.15 -21.85
CA PRO A 447 -13.27 27.40 -21.98
C PRO A 447 -14.76 27.08 -22.21
N LEU A 448 -15.56 27.40 -21.18
CA LEU A 448 -17.01 27.30 -21.24
C LEU A 448 -17.58 28.64 -21.69
N VAL A 449 -18.45 28.61 -22.67
CA VAL A 449 -19.26 29.76 -23.07
C VAL A 449 -20.61 29.63 -22.37
N ILE A 450 -20.84 30.47 -21.37
CA ILE A 450 -22.15 30.59 -20.74
C ILE A 450 -22.97 31.56 -21.59
N GLY A 451 -23.86 31.02 -22.41
CA GLY A 451 -24.88 31.79 -23.13
C GLY A 451 -26.03 32.11 -22.19
N VAL A 452 -26.20 33.38 -21.86
CA VAL A 452 -27.36 33.87 -21.10
C VAL A 452 -28.31 34.56 -22.08
N SER A 453 -29.58 34.14 -22.10
CA SER A 453 -30.61 34.75 -22.96
C SER A 453 -31.89 34.99 -22.18
N GLY A 454 -32.40 36.23 -22.24
CA GLY A 454 -33.53 36.69 -21.44
C GLY A 454 -33.40 38.19 -21.13
N ALA A 455 -34.45 38.81 -20.61
CA ALA A 455 -34.39 40.20 -20.15
C ALA A 455 -33.76 40.22 -18.75
N VAL A 456 -32.50 40.66 -18.67
CA VAL A 456 -31.79 40.90 -17.41
C VAL A 456 -31.13 42.26 -17.53
N SER A 457 -31.12 43.00 -16.44
CA SER A 457 -30.58 44.34 -16.44
C SER A 457 -29.74 44.53 -15.16
N GLY A 458 -28.50 45.08 -15.22
CA GLY A 458 -27.67 45.37 -14.03
C GLY A 458 -26.13 45.20 -14.13
N ILE A 459 -25.37 45.95 -13.30
CA ILE A 459 -23.92 46.31 -13.32
C ILE A 459 -22.95 45.18 -12.84
N PRO A 460 -21.70 45.11 -13.35
CA PRO A 460 -20.93 43.86 -13.47
C PRO A 460 -19.97 43.57 -12.32
N THR A 461 -19.67 42.28 -12.11
CA THR A 461 -18.54 41.79 -11.31
C THR A 461 -17.73 40.78 -12.10
N ASN A 462 -16.39 40.89 -11.99
CA ASN A 462 -15.40 40.16 -12.77
C ASN A 462 -15.61 38.65 -12.73
N ILE A 463 -16.00 38.10 -13.88
CA ILE A 463 -15.83 36.69 -14.22
C ILE A 463 -14.55 36.69 -15.05
N THR A 464 -13.44 36.26 -14.47
CA THR A 464 -12.07 36.42 -14.98
C THR A 464 -11.92 35.82 -16.39
N ASP A 465 -12.08 36.66 -17.43
CA ASP A 465 -10.96 37.19 -18.24
C ASP A 465 -11.35 38.08 -19.43
N SER A 466 -12.61 38.54 -19.58
CA SER A 466 -13.02 39.77 -20.32
C SER A 466 -14.55 39.89 -20.47
N PRO A 467 -15.11 41.09 -20.76
CA PRO A 467 -16.36 41.54 -20.14
C PRO A 467 -17.62 41.09 -20.86
N VAL A 468 -18.55 40.53 -20.09
CA VAL A 468 -19.97 40.50 -20.42
C VAL A 468 -20.54 41.92 -20.21
N LYS A 469 -21.17 42.50 -21.23
CA LYS A 469 -21.85 43.80 -21.16
C LYS A 469 -23.37 43.62 -21.24
N PHE A 470 -24.10 44.12 -20.24
CA PHE A 470 -25.56 44.30 -20.28
C PHE A 470 -26.00 45.55 -19.48
N GLU A 471 -27.13 46.18 -19.85
CA GLU A 471 -27.64 47.49 -19.36
C GLU A 471 -29.02 47.35 -18.63
N GLY A 472 -29.20 48.02 -17.47
CA GLY A 472 -30.49 48.38 -16.81
C GLY A 472 -30.79 47.79 -15.39
N ASP A 473 -32.07 47.66 -14.98
CA ASP A 473 -32.59 47.35 -13.62
C ASP A 473 -32.26 45.94 -13.02
N THR A 474 -31.62 45.94 -11.84
CA THR A 474 -30.54 45.04 -11.36
C THR A 474 -30.82 43.57 -10.97
N ALA A 475 -29.96 42.65 -11.43
CA ALA A 475 -29.70 41.32 -10.83
C ALA A 475 -28.20 40.97 -10.82
N VAL A 476 -27.68 40.33 -9.76
CA VAL A 476 -26.26 39.95 -9.63
C VAL A 476 -26.10 38.42 -9.67
N LEU A 477 -25.52 37.90 -10.75
CA LEU A 477 -25.11 36.51 -10.89
C LEU A 477 -23.64 36.36 -10.46
N VAL A 478 -23.39 35.58 -9.41
CA VAL A 478 -22.03 35.22 -8.99
C VAL A 478 -21.80 33.75 -9.31
N VAL A 479 -20.98 33.50 -10.32
CA VAL A 479 -20.45 32.17 -10.59
C VAL A 479 -19.19 32.02 -9.75
N THR A 480 -19.31 31.28 -8.66
CA THR A 480 -18.26 31.20 -7.63
C THR A 480 -17.24 30.11 -7.95
N ARG A 481 -17.64 29.08 -8.70
CA ARG A 481 -16.73 28.00 -9.08
C ARG A 481 -17.20 27.21 -10.31
N ALA A 482 -16.28 26.92 -11.22
CA ALA A 482 -16.39 25.86 -12.22
C ALA A 482 -15.13 24.99 -12.12
N PHE A 483 -15.24 23.80 -11.55
CA PHE A 483 -14.10 22.88 -11.49
C PHE A 483 -13.95 22.11 -12.80
N ALA A 484 -12.71 21.93 -13.22
CA ALA A 484 -12.26 20.83 -14.03
C ALA A 484 -11.04 20.16 -13.36
N VAL A 485 -10.90 18.85 -13.59
CA VAL A 485 -9.87 17.99 -12.98
C VAL A 485 -8.47 18.55 -13.25
N ALA A 486 -7.61 18.59 -12.21
CA ALA A 486 -6.21 18.94 -12.38
C ALA A 486 -5.47 17.85 -13.19
N MET A 487 -5.07 18.20 -14.41
CA MET A 487 -4.08 17.48 -15.21
C MET A 487 -3.04 18.51 -15.66
N SER A 488 -1.76 18.15 -15.73
CA SER A 488 -0.68 19.05 -16.16
C SER A 488 -0.05 18.59 -17.47
N GLY A 489 0.31 19.55 -18.32
CA GLY A 489 1.29 19.39 -19.40
C GLY A 489 0.78 18.74 -20.70
N THR A 490 0.02 19.48 -21.52
CA THR A 490 0.10 19.45 -23.01
C THR A 490 -0.71 20.59 -23.61
N THR A 491 -0.35 21.05 -24.81
CA THR A 491 -0.91 22.27 -25.41
C THR A 491 -2.30 22.14 -26.04
N CYS A 492 -2.80 20.95 -26.40
CA CYS A 492 -4.23 20.64 -26.66
C CYS A 492 -4.44 19.10 -26.56
N ILE A 493 -5.52 18.63 -25.91
CA ILE A 493 -5.87 17.19 -25.77
C ILE A 493 -7.22 16.89 -26.46
N ASP A 494 -7.29 15.73 -27.13
CA ASP A 494 -8.42 15.20 -27.94
C ASP A 494 -9.71 14.97 -27.10
N PRO A 495 -10.94 15.15 -27.65
CA PRO A 495 -12.19 15.22 -26.90
C PRO A 495 -12.76 13.85 -26.47
N ALA A 496 -11.96 12.78 -26.50
CA ALA A 496 -12.39 11.43 -26.16
C ALA A 496 -12.44 11.14 -24.64
N VAL A 497 -12.11 12.12 -23.80
CA VAL A 497 -12.27 12.02 -22.34
C VAL A 497 -13.71 12.38 -21.98
N ASP A 498 -14.50 11.38 -21.60
CA ASP A 498 -15.83 11.59 -21.02
C ASP A 498 -15.67 12.15 -19.60
N VAL A 499 -15.61 13.48 -19.50
CA VAL A 499 -15.65 14.21 -18.22
C VAL A 499 -17.11 14.50 -17.90
N SER A 500 -17.85 13.45 -17.53
CA SER A 500 -19.29 13.54 -17.20
C SER A 500 -19.58 14.26 -15.88
N GLU A 501 -18.58 14.86 -15.22
CA GLU A 501 -18.71 15.54 -13.93
C GLU A 501 -18.18 16.97 -14.04
N HIS A 502 -18.96 17.84 -14.67
CA HIS A 502 -18.75 19.28 -14.51
C HIS A 502 -19.29 19.66 -13.13
N TYR A 503 -18.50 20.32 -12.28
CA TYR A 503 -18.97 20.76 -10.96
C TYR A 503 -19.03 22.28 -10.93
N PHE A 504 -20.25 22.81 -10.91
CA PHE A 504 -20.55 24.22 -10.77
C PHE A 504 -21.04 24.52 -9.36
N GLU A 505 -20.47 25.55 -8.74
CA GLU A 505 -21.06 26.24 -7.60
C GLU A 505 -21.51 27.63 -8.08
N SER A 506 -22.80 27.92 -7.97
CA SER A 506 -23.34 29.21 -8.40
C SER A 506 -24.37 29.75 -7.41
N VAL A 507 -24.32 31.05 -7.16
CA VAL A 507 -25.27 31.77 -6.33
C VAL A 507 -25.74 33.01 -7.06
N ILE A 508 -27.05 33.22 -7.04
CA ILE A 508 -27.69 34.41 -7.56
C ILE A 508 -28.40 35.08 -6.39
N SER A 509 -28.19 36.39 -6.25
CA SER A 509 -28.96 37.21 -5.32
C SER A 509 -29.65 38.31 -6.11
N MET A 510 -30.93 38.52 -5.83
CA MET A 510 -31.73 39.58 -6.43
C MET A 510 -32.42 40.35 -5.33
N THR A 511 -32.28 41.66 -5.37
CA THR A 511 -33.07 42.58 -4.58
C THR A 511 -34.30 42.99 -5.39
N LYS A 512 -35.49 42.71 -4.87
CA LYS A 512 -36.75 43.22 -5.44
C LYS A 512 -36.87 44.67 -5.00
N GLU A 513 -36.39 45.62 -5.81
CA GLU A 513 -36.86 47.00 -5.66
C GLU A 513 -38.31 47.09 -6.18
N ASN A 514 -39.14 47.85 -5.46
CA ASN A 514 -40.55 48.11 -5.80
C ASN A 514 -40.73 48.80 -7.14
#